data_AF-A0A6N6MN89-F1
#
_entry.id   AF-A0A6N6MN89-F1
#
_cell.length_a   1.000
_cell.length_b   1.000
_cell.length_c   1.000
_cell.angle_alpha   90.00
_cell.angle_beta   90.00
_cell.angle_gamma   90.00
#
_symmetry.space_group_name_H-M   'P 1'
#
loop_
_entity.id
_entity.type
_entity.pdbx_description
1 polymer ?
#
loop_
_entity_poly.entity_id
_entity_poly.type
_entity_poly.pdbx_seq_one_letter_code
_entity_poly.pdbx_strand_id
1 'polypeptide(L)'
;MTRPRHALFLRREVCALVLSAPFAARSAEAPASLLRTVEVESFRREYMTDRQVLQKAFAAWDQRGGGNFVFGANRTYKLGPIEAGAPPFVLNYATDVAIIGNNARLSCDTVASIAPIFLIQNSHRIRVSDLQLQDFGFRPRIDWQGAVLIYVDGSAGPSGEIALTKLKADSAVALFICSGTHPRGRVSRIGLTDVVANDCYYGACFQENGDDVDCTMQASNCRRAYFCYGVTGHRADLSIRGDANSVGSDGCIVVHRYERDTSDVRIGARISGELRWGNLVHFAQSPPAGVTGLVSGVSVSLAVDPAAIDLVDGRDASFIVYDRRGDQPLKTSPAQWRDVRATGIGIGGRKVVPIFDTQAE
;
A
#
# COMPACT_ATOMS: atom_id res chain seq x y z
N MET A 1 -50.74 -20.59 -29.04
CA MET A 1 -50.47 -19.72 -30.21
C MET A 1 -50.56 -18.29 -29.69
N THR A 2 -49.59 -17.38 -29.72
CA THR A 2 -48.26 -17.27 -30.34
C THR A 2 -47.57 -16.13 -29.57
N ARG A 3 -46.37 -16.37 -29.03
CA ARG A 3 -45.54 -15.35 -28.35
C ARG A 3 -44.89 -14.43 -29.39
N PRO A 4 -44.71 -13.12 -29.13
CA PRO A 4 -43.82 -12.31 -29.93
C PRO A 4 -42.37 -12.50 -29.48
N ARG A 5 -41.51 -12.77 -30.47
CA ARG A 5 -40.05 -12.87 -30.38
C ARG A 5 -39.47 -11.45 -30.28
N HIS A 6 -38.68 -11.17 -29.25
CA HIS A 6 -37.77 -10.03 -29.25
C HIS A 6 -36.33 -10.50 -29.38
N ALA A 7 -35.62 -9.78 -30.24
CA ALA A 7 -34.34 -10.12 -30.83
C ALA A 7 -33.18 -10.14 -29.83
N LEU A 8 -32.35 -11.18 -29.97
CA LEU A 8 -30.99 -11.26 -29.46
C LEU A 8 -30.13 -10.19 -30.14
N PHE A 9 -29.79 -9.13 -29.42
CA PHE A 9 -28.67 -8.26 -29.78
C PHE A 9 -27.40 -8.78 -29.13
N LEU A 10 -26.55 -9.39 -29.97
CA LEU A 10 -25.13 -9.62 -29.71
C LEU A 10 -24.46 -8.30 -29.29
N ARG A 11 -24.13 -8.17 -28.00
CA ARG A 11 -23.18 -7.15 -27.55
C ARG A 11 -21.78 -7.70 -27.72
N ARG A 12 -21.04 -7.08 -28.65
CA ARG A 12 -19.62 -7.25 -28.88
C ARG A 12 -18.83 -7.03 -27.58
N GLU A 13 -17.97 -7.99 -27.30
CA GLU A 13 -16.84 -7.87 -26.40
C GLU A 13 -15.99 -6.66 -26.79
N VAL A 14 -15.69 -5.80 -25.82
CA VAL A 14 -14.57 -4.86 -25.90
C VAL A 14 -13.68 -5.21 -24.72
N CYS A 15 -12.83 -6.22 -24.92
CA CYS A 15 -11.65 -6.42 -24.09
C CYS A 15 -10.75 -5.18 -24.25
N ALA A 16 -10.82 -4.27 -23.28
CA ALA A 16 -9.82 -3.23 -23.13
C ALA A 16 -8.51 -3.91 -22.73
N LEU A 17 -7.66 -4.17 -23.72
CA LEU A 17 -6.23 -4.43 -23.52
C LEU A 17 -5.63 -3.20 -22.84
N VAL A 18 -5.49 -3.25 -21.51
CA VAL A 18 -4.56 -2.39 -20.79
C VAL A 18 -3.18 -2.92 -21.11
N LEU A 19 -2.53 -2.33 -22.11
CA LEU A 19 -1.09 -2.45 -22.30
C LEU A 19 -0.42 -1.75 -21.12
N SER A 20 -0.25 -2.46 -20.02
CA SER A 20 0.81 -2.15 -19.07
C SER A 20 2.11 -2.23 -19.86
N ALA A 21 2.79 -1.10 -20.04
CA ALA A 21 4.13 -1.12 -20.59
C ALA A 21 4.97 -2.02 -19.68
N PRO A 22 5.51 -3.16 -20.17
CA PRO A 22 6.46 -3.89 -19.38
C PRO A 22 7.63 -2.93 -19.17
N PHE A 23 8.08 -2.79 -17.92
CA PHE A 23 9.43 -2.34 -17.65
C PHE A 23 10.32 -3.15 -18.60
N ALA A 24 10.85 -2.50 -19.64
CA ALA A 24 11.76 -3.13 -20.55
C ALA A 24 12.96 -3.54 -19.68
N ALA A 25 13.01 -4.83 -19.33
CA ALA A 25 14.17 -5.44 -18.73
C ALA A 25 15.29 -5.27 -19.73
N ARG A 26 16.08 -4.19 -19.57
CA ARG A 26 17.43 -4.19 -20.12
C ARG A 26 18.07 -5.45 -19.58
N SER A 27 18.46 -6.35 -20.48
CA SER A 27 19.33 -7.48 -20.17
C SER A 27 20.70 -6.93 -19.78
N ALA A 28 20.77 -6.25 -18.65
CA ALA A 28 22.01 -6.08 -17.92
C ALA A 28 22.30 -7.46 -17.33
N GLU A 29 23.51 -7.98 -17.55
CA GLU A 29 24.02 -9.13 -16.81
C GLU A 29 23.63 -8.96 -15.33
N ALA A 30 23.01 -9.99 -14.76
CA ALA A 30 22.63 -9.96 -13.37
C ALA A 30 23.89 -9.61 -12.54
N PRO A 31 23.86 -8.54 -11.74
CA PRO A 31 25.03 -8.14 -10.96
C PRO A 31 25.53 -9.34 -10.15
N ALA A 32 26.86 -9.49 -10.03
CA ALA A 32 27.49 -10.66 -9.41
C ALA A 32 27.01 -10.95 -7.97
N SER A 33 26.39 -9.97 -7.29
CA SER A 33 25.70 -10.16 -6.00
C SER A 33 24.53 -11.15 -6.09
N LEU A 34 23.76 -11.16 -7.18
CA LEU A 34 22.60 -12.06 -7.36
C LEU A 34 22.99 -13.52 -7.62
N LEU A 35 24.28 -13.83 -7.84
CA LEU A 35 24.76 -15.20 -7.93
C LEU A 35 24.91 -15.85 -6.55
N ARG A 36 24.92 -15.06 -5.47
CA ARG A 36 25.06 -15.55 -4.09
C ARG A 36 23.68 -15.88 -3.55
N THR A 37 23.46 -17.13 -3.20
CA THR A 37 22.19 -17.60 -2.64
C THR A 37 22.37 -18.11 -1.21
N VAL A 38 21.46 -17.71 -0.33
CA VAL A 38 21.31 -18.23 1.02
C VAL A 38 19.91 -18.80 1.16
N GLU A 39 19.82 -20.12 1.27
CA GLU A 39 18.57 -20.82 1.51
C GLU A 39 18.34 -20.97 3.02
N VAL A 40 17.19 -20.49 3.50
CA VAL A 40 16.81 -20.53 4.92
C VAL A 40 16.89 -21.95 5.49
N GLU A 41 16.43 -22.95 4.73
CA GLU A 41 16.34 -24.32 5.20
C GLU A 41 17.70 -24.99 5.43
N SER A 42 18.78 -24.48 4.83
CA SER A 42 20.15 -24.98 5.08
C SER A 42 20.64 -24.73 6.53
N PHE A 43 20.03 -23.75 7.20
CA PHE A 43 20.32 -23.38 8.60
C PHE A 43 19.43 -24.11 9.60
N ARG A 44 18.42 -24.86 9.15
CA ARG A 44 17.48 -25.55 10.04
C ARG A 44 18.19 -26.67 10.82
N ARG A 45 17.93 -26.74 12.12
CA ARG A 45 18.36 -27.82 13.02
C ARG A 45 17.18 -28.20 13.92
N GLU A 46 17.13 -29.44 14.39
CA GLU A 46 15.97 -30.03 15.09
C GLU A 46 15.50 -29.22 16.30
N TYR A 47 16.42 -28.58 17.02
CA TYR A 47 16.18 -27.82 18.25
C TYR A 47 16.05 -26.30 18.05
N MET A 48 16.08 -25.81 16.80
CA MET A 48 15.98 -24.37 16.53
C MET A 48 14.55 -23.95 16.25
N THR A 49 14.13 -22.83 16.84
CA THR A 49 12.87 -22.18 16.46
C THR A 49 12.97 -21.56 15.07
N ASP A 50 11.85 -21.36 14.39
CA ASP A 50 11.83 -20.72 13.06
C ASP A 50 12.49 -19.34 13.08
N ARG A 51 12.25 -18.55 14.14
CA ARG A 51 12.91 -17.25 14.34
C ARG A 51 14.44 -17.38 14.37
N GLN A 52 14.97 -18.36 15.12
CA GLN A 52 16.41 -18.59 15.19
C GLN A 52 16.99 -19.05 13.85
N VAL A 53 16.27 -19.91 13.10
CA VAL A 53 16.69 -20.35 11.76
C VAL A 53 16.78 -19.16 10.82
N LEU A 54 15.73 -18.33 10.79
CA LEU A 54 15.67 -17.13 9.96
C LEU A 54 16.74 -16.11 10.31
N GLN A 55 16.95 -15.83 11.60
CA GLN A 55 17.98 -14.89 12.05
C GLN A 55 19.39 -15.36 11.67
N LYS A 56 19.69 -16.66 11.83
CA LYS A 56 20.99 -17.21 11.41
C LYS A 56 21.17 -17.15 9.89
N ALA A 57 20.15 -17.52 9.13
CA ALA A 57 20.20 -17.45 7.67
C ALA A 57 20.39 -16.00 7.20
N PHE A 58 19.64 -15.06 7.77
CA PHE A 58 19.70 -13.64 7.37
C PHE A 58 21.05 -13.02 7.73
N ALA A 59 21.60 -13.31 8.92
CA ALA A 59 22.94 -12.87 9.29
C ALA A 59 24.02 -13.43 8.35
N ALA A 60 23.89 -14.69 7.90
CA ALA A 60 24.81 -15.27 6.93
C ALA A 60 24.68 -14.64 5.53
N TRP A 61 23.46 -14.23 5.14
CA TRP A 61 23.21 -13.48 3.91
C TRP A 61 23.82 -12.08 3.96
N ASP A 62 23.64 -11.37 5.07
CA ASP A 62 24.22 -10.04 5.28
C ASP A 62 25.76 -10.09 5.31
N GLN A 63 26.35 -11.05 6.00
CA GLN A 63 27.81 -11.28 6.01
C GLN A 63 28.40 -11.56 4.62
N ARG A 64 27.59 -12.07 3.69
CA ARG A 64 28.00 -12.29 2.28
C ARG A 64 27.83 -11.05 1.41
N GLY A 65 27.39 -9.92 1.97
CA GLY A 65 27.08 -8.69 1.26
C GLY A 65 25.77 -8.76 0.48
N GLY A 66 24.84 -9.62 0.88
CA GLY A 66 23.53 -9.77 0.24
C GLY A 66 23.46 -10.86 -0.84
N GLY A 67 22.70 -10.58 -1.90
CA GLY A 67 22.31 -11.55 -2.94
C GLY A 67 20.88 -12.05 -2.76
N ASN A 68 20.62 -13.32 -3.04
CA ASN A 68 19.30 -13.94 -2.88
C ASN A 68 19.15 -14.55 -1.47
N PHE A 69 18.14 -14.10 -0.74
CA PHE A 69 17.66 -14.73 0.49
C PHE A 69 16.40 -15.55 0.18
N VAL A 70 16.48 -16.87 0.30
CA VAL A 70 15.46 -17.79 -0.25
C VAL A 70 14.79 -18.57 0.86
N PHE A 71 13.48 -18.36 1.01
CA PHE A 71 12.65 -19.14 1.92
C PHE A 71 12.34 -20.53 1.36
N GLY A 72 12.08 -21.49 2.26
CA GLY A 72 11.58 -22.80 1.89
C GLY A 72 10.18 -22.72 1.29
N ALA A 73 9.92 -23.45 0.21
CA ALA A 73 8.67 -23.37 -0.51
C ALA A 73 7.45 -23.75 0.33
N ASN A 74 6.41 -22.91 0.31
CA ASN A 74 5.14 -23.08 1.03
C ASN A 74 5.31 -23.30 2.55
N ARG A 75 6.43 -22.89 3.13
CA ARG A 75 6.69 -23.04 4.57
C ARG A 75 5.99 -21.95 5.36
N THR A 76 5.49 -22.30 6.55
CA THR A 76 5.12 -21.30 7.55
C THR A 76 6.25 -21.18 8.57
N TYR A 77 6.71 -19.96 8.84
CA TYR A 77 7.71 -19.64 9.83
C TYR A 77 7.10 -18.84 10.97
N LYS A 78 7.24 -19.36 12.19
CA LYS A 78 6.76 -18.69 13.41
C LYS A 78 7.82 -17.75 13.97
N LEU A 79 7.61 -16.45 13.80
CA LEU A 79 8.49 -15.42 14.36
C LEU A 79 8.28 -15.22 15.87
N GLY A 80 7.09 -15.58 16.36
CA GLY A 80 6.67 -15.34 17.74
C GLY A 80 6.39 -13.85 17.99
N PRO A 81 6.56 -13.37 19.23
CA PRO A 81 6.31 -11.98 19.59
C PRO A 81 7.22 -11.00 18.86
N ILE A 82 6.66 -9.96 18.26
CA ILE A 82 7.40 -8.90 17.57
C ILE A 82 7.10 -7.53 18.20
N GLU A 83 8.17 -6.77 18.45
CA GLU A 83 8.15 -5.43 19.03
C GLU A 83 8.57 -4.38 17.98
N ALA A 84 8.03 -3.17 18.10
CA ALA A 84 8.28 -2.08 17.16
C ALA A 84 9.76 -1.73 16.96
N GLY A 85 10.57 -1.78 18.04
CA GLY A 85 11.97 -1.37 18.02
C GLY A 85 12.96 -2.45 17.57
N ALA A 86 12.50 -3.67 17.28
CA ALA A 86 13.36 -4.81 16.97
C ALA A 86 12.87 -5.59 15.74
N PRO A 87 12.85 -4.96 14.55
CA PRO A 87 12.46 -5.63 13.32
C PRO A 87 13.31 -6.89 13.07
N PRO A 88 12.70 -8.04 12.71
CA PRO A 88 13.43 -9.28 12.45
C PRO A 88 14.48 -9.16 11.34
N PHE A 89 14.20 -8.37 10.31
CA PHE A 89 15.05 -8.21 9.15
C PHE A 89 15.24 -6.73 8.84
N VAL A 90 16.49 -6.27 8.88
CA VAL A 90 16.87 -4.90 8.52
C VAL A 90 17.76 -4.96 7.29
N LEU A 91 17.31 -4.37 6.20
CA LEU A 91 18.07 -4.17 4.98
C LEU A 91 18.58 -2.73 5.00
N ASN A 92 19.81 -2.54 5.46
CA ASN A 92 20.43 -1.22 5.55
C ASN A 92 21.63 -1.14 4.61
N TYR A 93 21.71 -0.12 3.76
CA TYR A 93 22.72 -0.02 2.70
C TYR A 93 22.71 -1.21 1.72
N ALA A 94 21.62 -1.96 1.64
CA ALA A 94 21.50 -3.11 0.75
C ALA A 94 21.36 -2.63 -0.69
N THR A 95 22.08 -3.28 -1.60
CA THR A 95 22.02 -2.97 -3.03
C THR A 95 22.03 -4.25 -3.85
N ASP A 96 21.17 -4.32 -4.87
CA ASP A 96 21.07 -5.48 -5.79
C ASP A 96 20.79 -6.79 -5.06
N VAL A 97 19.71 -6.81 -4.27
CA VAL A 97 19.32 -7.99 -3.49
C VAL A 97 17.90 -8.44 -3.77
N ALA A 98 17.66 -9.73 -3.51
CA ALA A 98 16.34 -10.34 -3.64
C ALA A 98 15.96 -11.15 -2.40
N ILE A 99 14.74 -10.96 -1.92
CA ILE A 99 14.08 -11.78 -0.91
C ILE A 99 13.03 -12.63 -1.64
N ILE A 100 13.27 -13.93 -1.76
CA ILE A 100 12.45 -14.87 -2.53
C ILE A 100 11.64 -15.70 -1.54
N GLY A 101 10.36 -15.37 -1.41
CA GLY A 101 9.46 -15.97 -0.44
C GLY A 101 9.02 -17.39 -0.78
N ASN A 102 9.00 -17.80 -2.06
CA ASN A 102 8.51 -19.12 -2.48
C ASN A 102 7.16 -19.50 -1.85
N ASN A 103 6.24 -18.54 -1.78
CA ASN A 103 4.93 -18.65 -1.14
C ASN A 103 5.00 -19.00 0.37
N ALA A 104 6.11 -18.68 1.04
CA ALA A 104 6.23 -18.84 2.47
C ALA A 104 5.32 -17.85 3.22
N ARG A 105 4.90 -18.24 4.42
CA ARG A 105 4.13 -17.42 5.34
C ARG A 105 4.94 -17.13 6.60
N LEU A 106 5.06 -15.86 6.94
CA LEU A 106 5.55 -15.39 8.22
C LEU A 106 4.35 -15.20 9.15
N SER A 107 4.38 -15.81 10.33
CA SER A 107 3.37 -15.57 11.36
C SER A 107 4.00 -14.99 12.61
N CYS A 108 3.40 -13.94 13.15
CA CYS A 108 3.87 -13.26 14.35
C CYS A 108 2.72 -12.89 15.30
N ASP A 109 3.11 -12.45 16.50
CA ASP A 109 2.22 -11.85 17.49
C ASP A 109 2.75 -10.46 17.84
N THR A 110 2.23 -9.40 17.22
CA THR A 110 2.66 -8.04 17.61
C THR A 110 2.14 -7.68 18.99
N VAL A 111 3.04 -7.26 19.87
CA VAL A 111 2.70 -6.98 21.28
C VAL A 111 2.26 -5.54 21.52
N ALA A 112 2.79 -4.58 20.77
CA ALA A 112 2.47 -3.16 20.86
C ALA A 112 2.93 -2.40 19.61
N SER A 113 2.23 -1.31 19.29
CA SER A 113 2.58 -0.34 18.23
C SER A 113 2.81 -0.97 16.83
N ILE A 114 3.29 -0.17 15.89
CA ILE A 114 3.61 -0.61 14.52
C ILE A 114 4.95 -1.35 14.55
N ALA A 115 4.99 -2.59 14.05
CA ALA A 115 6.21 -3.37 14.02
C ALA A 115 6.59 -3.88 12.61
N PRO A 116 7.67 -3.36 12.00
CA PRO A 116 8.14 -3.85 10.71
C PRO A 116 8.67 -5.28 10.78
N ILE A 117 8.31 -6.11 9.79
CA ILE A 117 8.93 -7.43 9.57
C ILE A 117 10.23 -7.25 8.77
N PHE A 118 10.13 -6.59 7.62
CA PHE A 118 11.28 -6.10 6.87
C PHE A 118 11.34 -4.59 6.94
N LEU A 119 12.43 -4.07 7.50
CA LEU A 119 12.76 -2.65 7.51
C LEU A 119 13.82 -2.39 6.44
N ILE A 120 13.48 -1.56 5.45
CA ILE A 120 14.38 -1.16 4.37
C ILE A 120 14.83 0.29 4.61
N GLN A 121 16.14 0.49 4.65
CA GLN A 121 16.78 1.77 4.95
C GLN A 121 17.96 2.00 4.01
N ASN A 122 18.06 3.21 3.47
CA ASN A 122 19.15 3.65 2.60
C ASN A 122 19.58 2.60 1.54
N SER A 123 18.62 2.00 0.84
CA SER A 123 18.82 0.79 0.04
C SER A 123 18.29 0.92 -1.39
N HIS A 124 18.91 0.24 -2.35
CA HIS A 124 18.59 0.36 -3.77
C HIS A 124 18.44 -0.98 -4.48
N ARG A 125 17.59 -1.05 -5.51
CA ARG A 125 17.43 -2.26 -6.35
C ARG A 125 17.07 -3.50 -5.51
N ILE A 126 16.02 -3.35 -4.69
CA ILE A 126 15.53 -4.38 -3.79
C ILE A 126 14.37 -5.10 -4.46
N ARG A 127 14.38 -6.43 -4.45
CA ARG A 127 13.26 -7.25 -4.94
C ARG A 127 12.73 -8.11 -3.79
N VAL A 128 11.42 -8.12 -3.59
CA VAL A 128 10.75 -9.05 -2.65
C VAL A 128 9.60 -9.71 -3.39
N SER A 129 9.54 -11.04 -3.38
CA SER A 129 8.46 -11.76 -4.08
C SER A 129 7.87 -12.92 -3.28
N ASP A 130 6.61 -13.22 -3.57
CA ASP A 130 5.92 -14.46 -3.17
C ASP A 130 5.98 -14.73 -1.66
N LEU A 131 5.69 -13.73 -0.83
CA LEU A 131 5.80 -13.81 0.62
C LEU A 131 4.50 -13.34 1.29
N GLN A 132 4.11 -14.02 2.36
CA GLN A 132 2.88 -13.72 3.11
C GLN A 132 3.19 -13.35 4.56
N LEU A 133 2.38 -12.47 5.13
CA LEU A 133 2.34 -12.14 6.55
C LEU A 133 0.97 -12.45 7.15
N GLN A 134 0.96 -13.04 8.35
CA GLN A 134 -0.18 -13.07 9.24
C GLN A 134 0.26 -12.55 10.62
N ASP A 135 -0.43 -11.54 11.15
CA ASP A 135 -0.24 -11.10 12.52
C ASP A 135 -1.45 -11.49 13.38
N PHE A 136 -1.18 -12.23 14.47
CA PHE A 136 -2.21 -12.64 15.43
C PHE A 136 -2.37 -11.63 16.58
N GLY A 137 -1.42 -10.70 16.72
CA GLY A 137 -1.46 -9.60 17.69
C GLY A 137 -2.21 -8.36 17.20
N PHE A 138 -2.56 -8.31 15.91
CA PHE A 138 -3.27 -7.19 15.30
C PHE A 138 -4.67 -7.01 15.89
N ARG A 139 -5.02 -5.76 16.17
CA ARG A 139 -6.34 -5.38 16.68
C ARG A 139 -6.88 -4.24 15.83
N PRO A 140 -7.87 -4.48 14.95
CA PRO A 140 -8.29 -3.49 13.95
C PRO A 140 -8.95 -2.24 14.52
N ARG A 141 -9.34 -2.27 15.80
CA ARG A 141 -9.94 -1.13 16.53
C ARG A 141 -8.94 -0.36 17.40
N ILE A 142 -7.69 -0.82 17.50
CA ILE A 142 -6.64 -0.09 18.20
C ILE A 142 -5.79 0.57 17.12
N ASP A 143 -5.66 1.90 17.20
CA ASP A 143 -4.85 2.64 16.25
C ASP A 143 -3.39 2.16 16.30
N TRP A 144 -2.87 1.82 15.13
CA TRP A 144 -1.45 1.59 14.89
C TRP A 144 -0.80 0.47 15.73
N GLN A 145 -1.56 -0.53 16.16
CA GLN A 145 -1.01 -1.75 16.77
C GLN A 145 -1.04 -2.92 15.78
N GLY A 146 0.14 -3.44 15.43
CA GLY A 146 0.29 -4.63 14.59
C GLY A 146 1.49 -4.57 13.64
N ALA A 147 1.70 -5.67 12.92
CA ALA A 147 2.85 -5.83 12.04
C ALA A 147 2.70 -5.09 10.69
N VAL A 148 3.83 -4.77 10.08
CA VAL A 148 3.92 -4.28 8.69
C VAL A 148 4.85 -5.22 7.92
N LEU A 149 4.40 -5.79 6.81
CA LEU A 149 5.23 -6.72 6.05
C LEU A 149 6.49 -6.02 5.51
N ILE A 150 6.31 -4.93 4.74
CA ILE A 150 7.42 -4.12 4.23
C ILE A 150 7.30 -2.69 4.75
N TYR A 151 8.31 -2.23 5.47
CA TYR A 151 8.45 -0.84 5.90
C TYR A 151 9.69 -0.22 5.25
N VAL A 152 9.54 0.90 4.55
CA VAL A 152 10.67 1.67 4.02
C VAL A 152 10.78 2.98 4.80
N ASP A 153 11.91 3.18 5.46
CA ASP A 153 12.18 4.37 6.27
C ASP A 153 13.12 5.31 5.51
N GLY A 154 12.53 6.33 4.89
CA GLY A 154 13.25 7.41 4.23
C GLY A 154 14.00 8.32 5.21
N SER A 155 13.70 8.29 6.52
CA SER A 155 14.45 9.09 7.50
C SER A 155 15.90 8.64 7.64
N ALA A 156 16.16 7.35 7.40
CA ALA A 156 17.50 6.76 7.44
C ALA A 156 18.36 7.07 6.20
N GLY A 157 17.75 7.58 5.12
CA GLY A 157 18.44 7.89 3.86
C GLY A 157 17.61 7.56 2.63
N PRO A 158 18.05 8.00 1.43
CA PRO A 158 17.34 7.71 0.20
C PRO A 158 17.29 6.22 -0.10
N SER A 159 16.16 5.73 -0.59
CA SER A 159 16.02 4.37 -1.11
C SER A 159 15.33 4.40 -2.46
N GLY A 160 15.47 3.36 -3.29
CA GLY A 160 14.67 3.31 -4.50
C GLY A 160 14.95 2.16 -5.44
N GLU A 161 14.15 2.07 -6.50
CA GLU A 161 14.11 0.88 -7.37
C GLU A 161 13.71 -0.36 -6.56
N ILE A 162 12.61 -0.25 -5.82
CA ILE A 162 12.08 -1.30 -4.94
C ILE A 162 10.93 -1.99 -5.67
N ALA A 163 11.05 -3.29 -5.92
CA ALA A 163 10.03 -4.09 -6.58
C ALA A 163 9.47 -5.15 -5.64
N LEU A 164 8.17 -5.09 -5.38
CA LEU A 164 7.43 -5.94 -4.46
C LEU A 164 6.33 -6.65 -5.25
N THR A 165 6.41 -7.98 -5.35
CA THR A 165 5.54 -8.75 -6.26
C THR A 165 4.88 -9.92 -5.55
N LYS A 166 3.57 -10.11 -5.73
CA LYS A 166 2.82 -11.24 -5.14
C LYS A 166 2.98 -11.35 -3.62
N LEU A 167 2.93 -10.21 -2.95
CA LEU A 167 2.98 -10.14 -1.48
C LEU A 167 1.58 -10.20 -0.90
N LYS A 168 1.43 -10.79 0.27
CA LYS A 168 0.15 -10.83 1.00
C LYS A 168 0.33 -10.44 2.46
N ALA A 169 -0.59 -9.65 3.00
CA ALA A 169 -0.72 -9.42 4.42
C ALA A 169 -2.16 -9.67 4.87
N ASP A 170 -2.32 -10.45 5.94
CA ASP A 170 -3.59 -10.76 6.57
C ASP A 170 -3.57 -10.30 8.04
N SER A 171 -4.62 -9.60 8.46
CA SER A 171 -4.80 -9.09 9.84
C SER A 171 -3.54 -8.39 10.35
N ALA A 172 -3.16 -7.30 9.70
CA ALA A 172 -1.91 -6.58 9.99
C ALA A 172 -2.14 -5.07 10.03
N VAL A 173 -1.20 -4.29 10.55
CA VAL A 173 -1.28 -2.82 10.38
C VAL A 173 -1.17 -2.47 8.92
N ALA A 174 -0.21 -3.05 8.18
CA ALA A 174 -0.13 -2.79 6.75
C ALA A 174 0.57 -3.90 5.96
N LEU A 175 0.26 -3.98 4.67
CA LEU A 175 1.14 -4.68 3.73
C LEU A 175 2.40 -3.85 3.48
N PHE A 176 2.24 -2.55 3.23
CA PHE A 176 3.33 -1.65 2.90
C PHE A 176 3.19 -0.30 3.59
N ILE A 177 4.27 0.16 4.22
CA ILE A 177 4.43 1.56 4.64
C ILE A 177 5.74 2.11 4.09
N CYS A 178 5.68 3.28 3.46
CA CYS A 178 6.85 4.12 3.22
C CYS A 178 6.68 5.41 4.01
N SER A 179 7.65 5.74 4.85
CA SER A 179 7.56 6.92 5.72
C SER A 179 8.91 7.60 5.85
N GLY A 180 8.90 8.91 6.09
CA GLY A 180 10.08 9.64 6.51
C GLY A 180 10.00 11.11 6.14
N THR A 181 10.28 11.99 7.10
CA THR A 181 10.15 13.44 6.92
C THR A 181 11.46 14.12 6.53
N HIS A 182 12.58 13.40 6.54
CA HIS A 182 13.90 13.99 6.31
C HIS A 182 14.05 14.52 4.85
N PRO A 183 14.46 15.79 4.63
CA PRO A 183 14.54 16.39 3.29
C PRO A 183 15.45 15.65 2.30
N ARG A 184 16.53 15.03 2.79
CA ARG A 184 17.54 14.35 1.96
C ARG A 184 17.28 12.85 1.76
N GLY A 185 16.24 12.29 2.39
CA GLY A 185 15.95 10.87 2.38
C GLY A 185 14.68 10.55 1.62
N ARG A 186 14.63 10.88 0.32
CA ARG A 186 13.49 10.51 -0.53
C ARG A 186 13.61 9.07 -0.98
N VAL A 187 12.54 8.33 -0.78
CA VAL A 187 12.31 7.02 -1.35
C VAL A 187 11.57 7.22 -2.65
N SER A 188 12.00 6.57 -3.74
CA SER A 188 11.28 6.66 -5.02
C SER A 188 11.37 5.41 -5.89
N ARG A 189 10.56 5.34 -6.94
CA ARG A 189 10.51 4.25 -7.92
C ARG A 189 10.19 2.92 -7.24
N ILE A 190 8.97 2.85 -6.69
CA ILE A 190 8.47 1.69 -5.95
C ILE A 190 7.39 1.00 -6.80
N GLY A 191 7.58 -0.29 -7.08
CA GLY A 191 6.60 -1.15 -7.73
C GLY A 191 5.93 -2.09 -6.73
N LEU A 192 4.60 -2.06 -6.65
CA LEU A 192 3.76 -2.99 -5.90
C LEU A 192 2.88 -3.76 -6.91
N THR A 193 3.26 -4.97 -7.29
CA THR A 193 2.55 -5.75 -8.34
C THR A 193 1.88 -6.98 -7.76
N ASP A 194 0.59 -7.16 -8.05
CA ASP A 194 -0.23 -8.30 -7.59
C ASP A 194 -0.19 -8.51 -6.07
N VAL A 195 -0.22 -7.43 -5.30
CA VAL A 195 -0.18 -7.50 -3.83
C VAL A 195 -1.60 -7.56 -3.23
N VAL A 196 -1.74 -8.20 -2.06
CA VAL A 196 -3.04 -8.45 -1.41
C VAL A 196 -3.00 -8.08 0.07
N ALA A 197 -3.86 -7.15 0.49
CA ALA A 197 -4.03 -6.79 1.90
C ALA A 197 -5.44 -7.18 2.37
N ASN A 198 -5.55 -8.01 3.40
CA ASN A 198 -6.84 -8.41 3.97
C ASN A 198 -6.90 -8.09 5.46
N ASP A 199 -8.03 -7.52 5.88
CA ASP A 199 -8.29 -7.16 7.27
C ASP A 199 -7.18 -6.30 7.87
N CYS A 200 -6.59 -5.40 7.06
CA CYS A 200 -5.49 -4.54 7.49
C CYS A 200 -5.95 -3.16 7.96
N TYR A 201 -5.15 -2.45 8.76
CA TYR A 201 -5.39 -1.03 8.98
C TYR A 201 -5.14 -0.23 7.68
N TYR A 202 -4.02 -0.48 7.01
CA TYR A 202 -3.66 0.10 5.72
C TYR A 202 -3.41 -1.03 4.70
N GLY A 203 -3.82 -0.85 3.45
CA GLY A 203 -3.26 -1.65 2.35
C GLY A 203 -1.82 -1.19 2.06
N ALA A 204 -1.71 -0.06 1.37
CA ALA A 204 -0.45 0.67 1.17
C ALA A 204 -0.55 2.09 1.74
N CYS A 205 0.49 2.51 2.46
CA CYS A 205 0.56 3.82 3.12
C CYS A 205 1.86 4.55 2.79
N PHE A 206 1.77 5.82 2.39
CA PHE A 206 2.89 6.66 1.97
C PHE A 206 2.85 7.98 2.74
N GLN A 207 3.84 8.20 3.59
CA GLN A 207 3.81 9.19 4.67
C GLN A 207 4.95 10.18 4.53
N GLU A 208 4.68 11.31 3.88
CA GLU A 208 5.68 12.33 3.53
C GLU A 208 6.85 11.75 2.73
N ASN A 209 6.68 10.58 2.09
CA ASN A 209 7.74 9.85 1.41
C ASN A 209 7.20 8.75 0.48
N GLY A 210 8.02 8.34 -0.49
CA GLY A 210 7.71 7.29 -1.47
C GLY A 210 7.12 7.86 -2.76
N ASP A 211 7.96 8.50 -3.58
CA ASP A 211 7.59 9.04 -4.89
C ASP A 211 7.63 7.99 -6.01
N ASP A 212 7.01 8.29 -7.16
CA ASP A 212 7.04 7.48 -8.37
C ASP A 212 6.62 6.02 -8.10
N VAL A 213 5.38 5.85 -7.66
CA VAL A 213 4.82 4.54 -7.28
C VAL A 213 3.95 3.98 -8.39
N ASP A 214 4.20 2.73 -8.78
CA ASP A 214 3.29 1.94 -9.62
C ASP A 214 2.69 0.79 -8.77
N CYS A 215 1.37 0.74 -8.65
CA CYS A 215 0.67 -0.18 -7.75
C CYS A 215 -0.49 -0.93 -8.43
N THR A 216 -0.54 -2.25 -8.27
CA THR A 216 -1.71 -3.10 -8.53
C THR A 216 -1.98 -3.91 -7.27
N MET A 217 -3.11 -3.66 -6.63
CA MET A 217 -3.40 -4.21 -5.31
C MET A 217 -4.85 -4.65 -5.15
N GLN A 218 -5.05 -5.77 -4.47
CA GLN A 218 -6.34 -6.16 -3.91
C GLN A 218 -6.37 -5.82 -2.42
N ALA A 219 -7.45 -5.19 -1.97
CA ALA A 219 -7.64 -4.81 -0.58
C ALA A 219 -9.03 -5.27 -0.09
N SER A 220 -9.06 -6.09 0.95
CA SER A 220 -10.32 -6.56 1.56
C SER A 220 -10.39 -6.10 3.01
N ASN A 221 -11.50 -5.48 3.41
CA ASN A 221 -11.75 -5.04 4.79
C ASN A 221 -10.64 -4.15 5.39
N CYS A 222 -9.88 -3.46 4.53
CA CYS A 222 -8.89 -2.51 5.00
C CYS A 222 -9.58 -1.27 5.58
N ARG A 223 -9.08 -0.75 6.71
CA ARG A 223 -9.57 0.52 7.24
C ARG A 223 -9.32 1.66 6.24
N ARG A 224 -8.13 1.69 5.63
CA ARG A 224 -7.84 2.47 4.41
C ARG A 224 -7.11 1.57 3.41
N ALA A 225 -7.69 1.33 2.24
CA ALA A 225 -7.03 0.53 1.22
C ALA A 225 -5.75 1.21 0.72
N TYR A 226 -5.79 2.53 0.53
CA TYR A 226 -4.65 3.31 0.03
C TYR A 226 -4.62 4.67 0.72
N PHE A 227 -3.48 5.05 1.29
CA PHE A 227 -3.30 6.34 1.94
C PHE A 227 -1.96 6.95 1.51
N CYS A 228 -2.00 8.13 0.90
CA CYS A 228 -0.77 8.81 0.49
C CYS A 228 -0.82 10.31 0.81
N TYR A 229 0.31 10.84 1.26
CA TYR A 229 0.51 12.26 1.50
C TYR A 229 1.97 12.66 1.44
N GLY A 230 2.23 13.88 0.97
CA GLY A 230 3.57 14.43 0.80
C GLY A 230 4.42 13.68 -0.23
N VAL A 231 3.77 13.30 -1.33
CA VAL A 231 4.31 12.44 -2.40
C VAL A 231 3.98 12.94 -3.80
N THR A 232 4.72 12.46 -4.79
CA THR A 232 4.45 12.71 -6.20
C THR A 232 4.55 11.48 -7.10
N GLY A 233 3.84 11.46 -8.23
CA GLY A 233 4.04 10.50 -9.31
C GLY A 233 3.41 9.12 -9.09
N HIS A 234 2.31 9.02 -8.35
CA HIS A 234 1.66 7.73 -8.06
C HIS A 234 0.72 7.28 -9.19
N ARG A 235 0.71 5.98 -9.47
CA ARG A 235 -0.23 5.28 -10.35
C ARG A 235 -0.69 4.01 -9.64
N ALA A 236 -1.98 3.89 -9.33
CA ALA A 236 -2.52 2.72 -8.66
C ALA A 236 -3.77 2.18 -9.38
N ASP A 237 -3.88 0.86 -9.53
CA ASP A 237 -5.11 0.15 -9.88
C ASP A 237 -5.49 -0.76 -8.72
N LEU A 238 -6.65 -0.50 -8.12
CA LEU A 238 -7.09 -1.07 -6.86
C LEU A 238 -8.37 -1.89 -7.06
N SER A 239 -8.38 -3.12 -6.54
CA SER A 239 -9.59 -3.92 -6.39
C SER A 239 -9.94 -4.01 -4.90
N ILE A 240 -10.99 -3.32 -4.50
CA ILE A 240 -11.35 -3.13 -3.10
C ILE A 240 -12.66 -3.86 -2.81
N ARG A 241 -12.69 -4.58 -1.69
CA ARG A 241 -13.90 -5.25 -1.20
C ARG A 241 -14.11 -4.97 0.29
N GLY A 242 -15.33 -4.63 0.66
CA GLY A 242 -15.76 -4.60 2.05
C GLY A 242 -16.74 -5.73 2.37
N ASP A 243 -16.79 -6.14 3.63
CA ASP A 243 -17.86 -6.94 4.21
C ASP A 243 -18.29 -6.37 5.59
N ALA A 244 -19.23 -7.05 6.23
CA ALA A 244 -19.78 -6.68 7.54
C ALA A 244 -18.72 -6.48 8.64
N ASN A 245 -17.53 -7.08 8.51
CA ASN A 245 -16.44 -7.05 9.48
C ASN A 245 -15.49 -5.86 9.29
N SER A 246 -15.57 -5.13 8.17
CA SER A 246 -14.76 -3.94 7.96
C SER A 246 -14.97 -2.94 9.10
N VAL A 247 -13.88 -2.42 9.69
CA VAL A 247 -14.01 -1.40 10.76
C VAL A 247 -14.45 -0.05 10.20
N GLY A 248 -14.13 0.24 8.94
CA GLY A 248 -14.39 1.53 8.33
C GLY A 248 -13.45 2.65 8.80
N SER A 249 -13.40 3.74 8.03
CA SER A 249 -12.68 4.98 8.35
C SER A 249 -13.41 6.17 7.73
N ASP A 250 -12.88 7.36 7.94
CA ASP A 250 -13.22 8.58 7.20
C ASP A 250 -13.08 8.42 5.67
N GLY A 251 -12.16 7.60 5.18
CA GLY A 251 -11.96 7.38 3.74
C GLY A 251 -11.38 6.00 3.43
N CYS A 252 -11.87 5.34 2.38
CA CYS A 252 -11.26 4.10 1.88
C CYS A 252 -9.93 4.39 1.16
N ILE A 253 -9.94 5.37 0.28
CA ILE A 253 -8.77 5.93 -0.40
C ILE A 253 -8.59 7.35 0.12
N VAL A 254 -7.40 7.67 0.62
CA VAL A 254 -7.12 8.99 1.16
C VAL A 254 -5.90 9.58 0.44
N VAL A 255 -6.10 10.78 -0.12
CA VAL A 255 -5.02 11.59 -0.68
C VAL A 255 -4.97 12.86 0.16
N HIS A 256 -3.92 13.01 0.94
CA HIS A 256 -3.83 14.06 1.95
C HIS A 256 -2.59 14.91 1.73
N ARG A 257 -2.57 16.11 2.31
CA ARG A 257 -1.38 16.96 2.44
C ARG A 257 -1.17 17.38 3.90
N TYR A 258 -0.15 16.86 4.57
CA TYR A 258 0.22 17.34 5.91
C TYR A 258 1.33 18.38 5.79
N GLU A 259 2.56 17.98 5.56
CA GLU A 259 3.73 18.88 5.53
C GLU A 259 4.16 19.23 4.11
N ARG A 260 4.33 18.23 3.24
CA ARG A 260 4.73 18.40 1.85
C ARG A 260 3.53 18.30 0.93
N ASP A 261 3.64 19.00 -0.19
CA ASP A 261 2.62 18.96 -1.22
C ASP A 261 2.46 17.56 -1.81
N THR A 262 1.25 17.29 -2.29
CA THR A 262 0.91 15.99 -2.90
C THR A 262 0.48 16.22 -4.32
N SER A 263 1.17 15.59 -5.27
CA SER A 263 0.95 15.87 -6.68
C SER A 263 0.97 14.64 -7.59
N ASP A 264 0.37 14.76 -8.77
CA ASP A 264 0.48 13.77 -9.85
C ASP A 264 0.11 12.33 -9.43
N VAL A 265 -0.96 12.22 -8.63
CA VAL A 265 -1.50 10.94 -8.15
C VAL A 265 -2.67 10.49 -9.04
N ARG A 266 -2.58 9.28 -9.61
CA ARG A 266 -3.63 8.67 -10.44
C ARG A 266 -4.04 7.33 -9.86
N ILE A 267 -5.32 7.18 -9.53
CA ILE A 267 -5.85 5.96 -8.91
C ILE A 267 -7.07 5.48 -9.69
N GLY A 268 -7.07 4.26 -10.18
CA GLY A 268 -8.25 3.51 -10.59
C GLY A 268 -8.69 2.61 -9.45
N ALA A 269 -9.98 2.59 -9.10
CA ALA A 269 -10.49 1.77 -8.02
C ALA A 269 -11.81 1.10 -8.40
N ARG A 270 -11.86 -0.23 -8.28
CA ARG A 270 -13.06 -1.06 -8.38
C ARG A 270 -13.48 -1.43 -6.98
N ILE A 271 -14.71 -1.12 -6.59
CA ILE A 271 -15.16 -1.26 -5.20
C ILE A 271 -16.42 -2.13 -5.17
N SER A 272 -16.47 -3.10 -4.25
CA SER A 272 -17.61 -4.02 -4.13
C SER A 272 -17.87 -4.42 -2.67
N GLY A 273 -19.03 -5.05 -2.42
CA GLY A 273 -19.40 -5.62 -1.14
C GLY A 273 -20.10 -4.64 -0.19
N GLU A 274 -19.91 -4.83 1.12
CA GLU A 274 -20.54 -4.01 2.16
C GLU A 274 -19.56 -2.91 2.65
N LEU A 275 -19.94 -1.66 2.45
CA LEU A 275 -19.07 -0.49 2.57
C LEU A 275 -19.32 0.20 3.91
N ARG A 276 -18.28 0.38 4.71
CA ARG A 276 -18.33 1.04 6.04
C ARG A 276 -17.48 2.31 6.13
N TRP A 277 -17.04 2.83 5.00
CA TRP A 277 -16.23 4.05 4.94
C TRP A 277 -17.14 5.27 4.84
N GLY A 278 -16.83 6.32 5.63
CA GLY A 278 -17.54 7.59 5.53
C GLY A 278 -17.40 8.26 4.16
N ASN A 279 -16.28 8.01 3.48
CA ASN A 279 -16.08 8.39 2.08
C ASN A 279 -15.36 7.26 1.31
N LEU A 280 -15.67 7.06 0.04
CA LEU A 280 -14.85 6.18 -0.81
C LEU A 280 -13.50 6.84 -1.12
N VAL A 281 -13.53 8.14 -1.43
CA VAL A 281 -12.34 8.96 -1.65
C VAL A 281 -12.37 10.17 -0.73
N HIS A 282 -11.29 10.37 0.03
CA HIS A 282 -11.13 11.53 0.90
C HIS A 282 -9.91 12.33 0.44
N PHE A 283 -10.16 13.51 -0.14
CA PHE A 283 -9.14 14.50 -0.41
C PHE A 283 -9.03 15.44 0.79
N ALA A 284 -7.85 15.55 1.38
CA ALA A 284 -7.69 16.39 2.57
C ALA A 284 -6.38 17.19 2.63
N GLN A 285 -6.41 18.29 3.38
CA GLN A 285 -5.21 19.07 3.70
C GLN A 285 -5.19 19.47 5.18
N SER A 286 -4.02 19.43 5.81
CA SER A 286 -3.74 19.94 7.16
C SER A 286 -2.40 20.70 7.14
N PRO A 287 -2.29 21.81 6.39
CA PRO A 287 -1.01 22.49 6.26
C PRO A 287 -0.54 23.10 7.59
N PRO A 288 0.79 23.23 7.84
CA PRO A 288 1.30 23.98 8.96
C PRO A 288 0.81 25.43 8.93
N ALA A 289 0.69 26.05 10.10
CA ALA A 289 0.25 27.44 10.21
C ALA A 289 1.16 28.37 9.38
N GLY A 290 0.54 29.25 8.59
CA GLY A 290 1.25 30.20 7.73
C GLY A 290 1.85 29.61 6.45
N VAL A 291 1.61 28.32 6.15
CA VAL A 291 2.05 27.67 4.93
C VAL A 291 0.84 27.39 4.03
N THR A 292 0.91 27.85 2.78
CA THR A 292 -0.02 27.45 1.72
C THR A 292 0.31 26.03 1.30
N GLY A 293 -0.63 25.12 1.46
CA GLY A 293 -0.49 23.74 0.99
C GLY A 293 -1.03 23.54 -0.41
N LEU A 294 -0.35 22.71 -1.22
CA LEU A 294 -0.83 22.35 -2.56
C LEU A 294 -1.13 20.86 -2.66
N VAL A 295 -2.33 20.56 -3.17
CA VAL A 295 -2.66 19.26 -3.74
C VAL A 295 -2.99 19.47 -5.21
N SER A 296 -2.22 18.83 -6.12
CA SER A 296 -2.33 19.12 -7.55
C SER A 296 -2.25 17.91 -8.47
N GLY A 297 -3.00 17.91 -9.57
CA GLY A 297 -2.89 16.85 -10.59
C GLY A 297 -3.34 15.47 -10.09
N VAL A 298 -4.28 15.45 -9.15
CA VAL A 298 -4.78 14.22 -8.51
C VAL A 298 -6.06 13.76 -9.19
N SER A 299 -6.12 12.51 -9.62
CA SER A 299 -7.32 11.93 -10.23
C SER A 299 -7.62 10.54 -9.69
N VAL A 300 -8.85 10.34 -9.24
CA VAL A 300 -9.36 9.03 -8.80
C VAL A 300 -10.55 8.64 -9.67
N SER A 301 -10.47 7.47 -10.32
CA SER A 301 -11.55 6.89 -11.12
C SER A 301 -12.19 5.74 -10.36
N LEU A 302 -13.49 5.86 -10.09
CA LEU A 302 -14.28 4.88 -9.34
C LEU A 302 -15.13 4.02 -10.26
N ALA A 303 -15.17 2.74 -9.97
CA ALA A 303 -16.13 1.77 -10.50
C ALA A 303 -16.70 0.97 -9.34
N VAL A 304 -17.74 1.51 -8.69
CA VAL A 304 -18.45 0.84 -7.61
C VAL A 304 -19.48 -0.13 -8.20
N ASP A 305 -19.48 -1.36 -7.70
CA ASP A 305 -20.47 -2.38 -8.04
C ASP A 305 -21.88 -1.86 -7.68
N PRO A 306 -22.86 -1.88 -8.61
CA PRO A 306 -24.24 -1.50 -8.32
C PRO A 306 -24.89 -2.31 -7.19
N ALA A 307 -24.39 -3.51 -6.90
CA ALA A 307 -24.84 -4.35 -5.80
C ALA A 307 -24.14 -4.05 -4.47
N ALA A 308 -23.18 -3.11 -4.43
CA ALA A 308 -22.53 -2.72 -3.19
C ALA A 308 -23.52 -2.06 -2.23
N ILE A 309 -23.43 -2.41 -0.96
CA ILE A 309 -24.32 -1.92 0.10
C ILE A 309 -23.55 -0.93 0.95
N ASP A 310 -24.00 0.31 1.01
CA ASP A 310 -23.46 1.32 1.91
C ASP A 310 -24.13 1.18 3.28
N LEU A 311 -23.33 0.87 4.31
CA LEU A 311 -23.81 0.62 5.66
C LEU A 311 -23.75 1.86 6.56
N VAL A 312 -23.16 2.97 6.08
CA VAL A 312 -22.89 4.15 6.90
C VAL A 312 -23.34 5.46 6.26
N ASP A 313 -24.12 5.38 5.18
CA ASP A 313 -24.54 6.52 4.36
C ASP A 313 -23.34 7.40 3.95
N GLY A 314 -22.27 6.74 3.50
CA GLY A 314 -21.04 7.36 3.05
C GLY A 314 -21.20 8.18 1.76
N ARG A 315 -20.14 8.91 1.43
CA ARG A 315 -20.07 9.72 0.21
C ARG A 315 -19.10 9.11 -0.80
N ASP A 316 -19.33 9.35 -2.08
CA ASP A 316 -18.41 8.92 -3.12
C ASP A 316 -17.05 9.63 -3.00
N ALA A 317 -17.07 10.94 -2.75
CA ALA A 317 -15.87 11.74 -2.54
C ALA A 317 -16.13 12.90 -1.57
N SER A 318 -15.09 13.31 -0.84
CA SER A 318 -15.07 14.51 -0.02
C SER A 318 -13.78 15.32 -0.19
N PHE A 319 -13.90 16.63 0.06
CA PHE A 319 -12.80 17.58 0.10
C PHE A 319 -12.87 18.29 1.44
N ILE A 320 -11.87 18.12 2.28
CA ILE A 320 -11.86 18.70 3.63
C ILE A 320 -10.50 19.33 3.91
N VAL A 321 -10.51 20.55 4.43
CA VAL A 321 -9.31 21.16 4.99
C VAL A 321 -9.45 21.12 6.50
N TYR A 322 -8.48 20.54 7.18
CA TYR A 322 -8.42 20.44 8.63
C TYR A 322 -7.45 21.46 9.21
N ASP A 323 -7.58 21.68 10.52
CA ASP A 323 -6.56 22.37 11.29
C ASP A 323 -5.24 21.59 11.29
N ARG A 324 -4.18 22.19 11.84
CA ARG A 324 -2.86 21.57 11.91
C ARG A 324 -2.86 20.21 12.62
N ARG A 325 -3.78 19.99 13.57
CA ARG A 325 -3.85 18.74 14.32
C ARG A 325 -4.59 17.65 13.54
N GLY A 326 -5.28 18.01 12.47
CA GLY A 326 -6.16 17.11 11.73
C GLY A 326 -7.50 16.89 12.42
N ASP A 327 -7.80 17.66 13.47
CA ASP A 327 -8.89 17.37 14.40
C ASP A 327 -10.20 18.05 13.98
N GLN A 328 -10.12 19.24 13.38
CA GLN A 328 -11.29 20.07 13.08
C GLN A 328 -11.27 20.60 11.65
N PRO A 329 -12.36 20.48 10.88
CA PRO A 329 -12.49 21.14 9.59
C PRO A 329 -12.40 22.66 9.73
N LEU A 330 -11.54 23.28 8.92
CA LEU A 330 -11.41 24.74 8.82
C LEU A 330 -12.38 25.29 7.80
N LYS A 331 -13.04 26.39 8.15
CA LYS A 331 -13.91 27.14 7.22
C LYS A 331 -13.13 28.03 6.25
N THR A 332 -11.91 28.40 6.61
CA THR A 332 -11.02 29.28 5.84
C THR A 332 -9.59 28.76 5.97
N SER A 333 -8.92 28.48 4.86
CA SER A 333 -7.54 28.01 4.83
C SER A 333 -6.85 28.49 3.56
N PRO A 334 -5.53 28.80 3.60
CA PRO A 334 -4.76 29.08 2.39
C PRO A 334 -4.49 27.80 1.55
N ALA A 335 -5.37 26.80 1.61
CA ALA A 335 -5.26 25.56 0.88
C ALA A 335 -5.46 25.79 -0.62
N GLN A 336 -4.58 25.23 -1.43
CA GLN A 336 -4.70 25.24 -2.89
C GLN A 336 -4.99 23.83 -3.39
N TRP A 337 -6.08 23.71 -4.14
CA TRP A 337 -6.39 22.55 -4.96
C TRP A 337 -6.12 22.92 -6.41
N ARG A 338 -5.58 22.01 -7.22
CA ARG A 338 -5.38 22.24 -8.65
C ARG A 338 -5.55 20.96 -9.42
N ASP A 339 -6.49 20.91 -10.37
CA ASP A 339 -6.71 19.71 -11.17
C ASP A 339 -6.97 18.44 -10.33
N VAL A 340 -7.70 18.58 -9.22
CA VAL A 340 -8.06 17.47 -8.32
C VAL A 340 -9.48 16.99 -8.63
N ARG A 341 -9.66 15.70 -8.89
CA ARG A 341 -10.96 15.13 -9.27
C ARG A 341 -11.19 13.70 -8.82
N ALA A 342 -12.43 13.39 -8.48
CA ALA A 342 -12.99 12.04 -8.49
C ALA A 342 -14.02 11.91 -9.61
N THR A 343 -14.00 10.80 -10.35
CA THR A 343 -14.92 10.54 -11.47
C THR A 343 -15.34 9.07 -11.52
N GLY A 344 -16.36 8.75 -12.31
CA GLY A 344 -16.77 7.37 -12.60
C GLY A 344 -18.15 7.01 -12.05
N ILE A 345 -18.31 5.77 -11.59
CA ILE A 345 -19.55 5.22 -11.05
C ILE A 345 -19.37 5.02 -9.55
N GLY A 346 -20.20 5.69 -8.76
CA GLY A 346 -20.22 5.68 -7.30
C GLY A 346 -21.30 4.78 -6.73
N ILE A 347 -21.56 4.92 -5.43
CA ILE A 347 -22.49 4.12 -4.64
C ILE A 347 -23.89 4.17 -5.25
N GLY A 348 -24.53 3.00 -5.42
CA GLY A 348 -25.85 2.88 -6.02
C GLY A 348 -25.89 3.19 -7.52
N GLY A 349 -24.74 3.14 -8.22
CA GLY A 349 -24.66 3.40 -9.65
C GLY A 349 -24.70 4.88 -10.04
N ARG A 350 -24.60 5.79 -9.06
CA ARG A 350 -24.62 7.24 -9.29
C ARG A 350 -23.36 7.67 -10.05
N LYS A 351 -23.50 8.61 -10.99
CA LYS A 351 -22.33 9.19 -11.66
C LYS A 351 -21.60 10.11 -10.68
N VAL A 352 -20.32 9.87 -10.45
CA VAL A 352 -19.47 10.76 -9.67
C VAL A 352 -19.12 11.94 -10.54
N VAL A 353 -19.72 13.09 -10.23
CA VAL A 353 -19.43 14.36 -10.89
C VAL A 353 -18.20 14.96 -10.21
N PRO A 354 -17.20 15.45 -10.97
CA PRO A 354 -16.06 16.13 -10.37
C PRO A 354 -16.54 17.31 -9.51
N ILE A 355 -16.18 17.32 -8.23
CA ILE A 355 -16.25 18.53 -7.42
C ILE A 355 -14.91 19.24 -7.68
N PHE A 356 -14.89 20.15 -8.64
CA PHE A 356 -13.79 21.11 -8.75
C PHE A 356 -14.19 22.36 -7.97
N ASP A 357 -13.43 22.69 -6.95
CA ASP A 357 -13.38 24.06 -6.44
C ASP A 357 -11.95 24.55 -6.58
N THR A 358 -11.73 25.35 -7.61
CA THR A 358 -10.50 26.12 -7.77
C THR A 358 -10.88 27.49 -8.28
N GLN A 359 -11.13 28.43 -7.38
CA GLN A 359 -10.44 29.73 -7.37
C GLN A 359 -10.37 30.24 -5.92
N ALA A 360 -9.18 30.23 -5.32
CA ALA A 360 -8.85 31.29 -4.38
C ALA A 360 -8.50 32.50 -5.25
N GLU A 361 -9.33 33.55 -5.18
CA GLU A 361 -8.99 34.88 -5.70
C GLU A 361 -7.71 35.42 -5.05
#